data_AF-A0A918FHZ4-F1
#
_entry.id   AF-A0A918FHZ4-F1
#
_cell.length_a   1.000
_cell.length_b   1.000
_cell.length_c   1.000
_cell.angle_alpha   90.00
_cell.angle_beta   90.00
_cell.angle_gamma   90.00
#
_symmetry.space_group_name_H-M   'P 1'
#
loop_
_entity.id
_entity.type
_entity.pdbx_description
1 polymer ?
#
loop_
_entity_poly.entity_id
_entity_poly.type
_entity_poly.pdbx_seq_one_letter_code
_entity_poly.pdbx_strand_id
1 'polypeptide(L)'
;MHEICSAAINGNRMYPILLQYPKEFPEQFALQFKAAEEKANLKETLSYLGEVYNDEVTNQVESLTATIEPVRMVMLGSVVGFIVVSVFLPMTSMMQALEK
;
A
#
# COMPACT_ATOMS: atom_id res chain seq x y z
N MET A 1 5.15 21.64 16.56
CA MET A 1 4.11 22.32 15.74
C MET A 1 4.07 23.85 15.91
N HIS A 2 4.26 24.42 17.11
CA HIS A 2 4.26 25.88 17.33
C HIS A 2 5.41 26.63 16.62
N GLU A 3 6.60 25.99 16.48
CA GLU A 3 7.74 26.55 15.73
C GLU A 3 7.55 26.59 14.21
N ILE A 4 6.77 25.67 13.64
CA ILE A 4 6.50 25.64 12.18
C ILE A 4 5.59 26.82 11.81
N CYS A 5 4.58 27.10 12.64
CA CYS A 5 3.73 28.29 12.47
C CYS A 5 4.49 29.60 12.70
N SER A 6 5.38 29.68 13.70
CA SER A 6 6.17 30.91 13.91
C SER A 6 7.17 31.14 12.78
N ALA A 7 7.78 30.08 12.22
CA ALA A 7 8.67 30.20 11.07
C ALA A 7 7.93 30.63 9.79
N ALA A 8 6.71 30.11 9.56
CA ALA A 8 5.86 30.49 8.43
C ALA A 8 5.44 31.97 8.48
N ILE A 9 5.14 32.50 9.68
CA ILE A 9 4.72 33.90 9.87
C ILE A 9 5.91 34.87 9.77
N ASN A 10 7.10 34.42 10.17
CA ASN A 10 8.33 35.23 10.16
C ASN A 10 9.10 35.22 8.82
N GLY A 11 8.63 34.46 7.82
CA GLY A 11 9.30 34.35 6.51
C GLY A 11 10.61 33.54 6.55
N ASN A 12 10.81 32.72 7.58
CA ASN A 12 11.97 31.85 7.68
C ASN A 12 11.74 30.56 6.88
N ARG A 13 12.84 30.03 6.30
CA ARG A 13 12.83 28.76 5.56
C ARG A 13 12.24 27.64 6.43
N MET A 14 11.15 27.03 5.99
CA MET A 14 10.48 25.93 6.71
C MET A 14 11.16 24.58 6.43
N TYR A 15 11.84 24.43 5.29
CA TYR A 15 12.61 23.23 4.92
C TYR A 15 13.52 22.66 6.04
N PRO A 16 14.42 23.45 6.68
CA PRO A 16 15.30 22.91 7.73
C PRO A 16 14.57 22.44 8.99
N ILE A 17 13.35 22.92 9.23
CA ILE A 17 12.53 22.51 10.40
C ILE A 17 11.82 21.19 10.12
N LEU A 18 11.41 20.95 8.87
CA LEU A 18 10.80 19.68 8.45
C LEU A 18 11.77 18.50 8.56
N LEU A 19 13.07 18.74 8.33
CA LEU A 19 14.13 17.73 8.49
C LEU A 19 14.34 17.28 9.94
N GLN A 20 13.86 18.05 10.94
CA GLN A 20 13.94 17.64 12.34
C GLN A 20 12.91 16.54 12.69
N TYR A 21 11.94 16.28 11.81
CA TYR A 21 10.89 15.28 12.00
C TYR A 21 10.88 14.24 10.85
N PRO A 22 11.97 13.49 10.63
CA PRO A 22 12.11 12.58 9.49
C PRO A 22 11.16 11.38 9.52
N LYS A 23 10.56 11.07 10.69
CA LYS A 23 9.56 10.00 10.85
C LYS A 23 8.19 10.38 10.31
N GLU A 24 7.82 11.66 10.40
CA GLU A 24 6.52 12.16 9.94
C GLU A 24 6.63 12.77 8.54
N PHE A 25 7.80 13.31 8.19
CA PHE A 25 8.08 13.89 6.89
C PHE A 25 9.27 13.19 6.24
N PRO A 26 9.02 12.31 5.25
CA PRO A 26 10.10 11.69 4.48
C PRO A 26 11.02 12.75 3.86
N GLU A 27 12.30 12.43 3.66
CA GLU A 27 13.26 13.38 3.08
C GLU A 27 12.83 13.87 1.69
N GLN A 28 12.16 13.00 0.93
CA GLN A 28 11.57 13.31 -0.38
C GLN A 28 10.50 14.41 -0.28
N PHE A 29 9.70 14.41 0.79
CA PHE A 29 8.71 15.44 1.08
C PHE A 29 9.39 16.78 1.35
N ALA A 30 10.46 16.79 2.16
CA ALA A 30 11.20 18.00 2.49
C ALA A 30 11.87 18.64 1.26
N LEU A 31 12.40 17.83 0.34
CA LEU A 31 13.00 18.30 -0.91
C LEU A 31 11.98 18.97 -1.84
N GLN A 32 10.78 18.39 -1.98
CA GLN A 32 9.69 19.00 -2.76
C GLN A 32 9.21 20.30 -2.11
N PHE A 33 9.14 20.32 -0.78
CA PHE A 33 8.78 21.51 -0.01
C PHE A 33 9.79 22.65 -0.20
N LYS A 34 11.10 22.35 -0.23
CA LYS A 34 12.16 23.34 -0.51
C LYS A 34 12.00 23.98 -1.88
N ALA A 35 11.72 23.18 -2.91
CA ALA A 35 11.50 23.68 -4.27
C ALA A 35 10.22 24.53 -4.38
N ALA A 36 9.18 24.20 -3.60
CA ALA A 36 7.94 24.96 -3.54
C ALA A 36 8.09 26.32 -2.84
N GLU A 37 8.88 26.34 -1.76
CA GLU A 37 9.20 27.55 -0.99
C GLU A 37 10.00 28.55 -1.85
N GLU A 38 10.95 28.07 -2.67
CA GLU A 38 11.72 28.91 -3.60
C GLU A 38 10.88 29.48 -4.74
N LYS A 39 9.84 28.77 -5.17
CA LYS A 39 8.90 29.21 -6.21
C LYS A 39 7.74 30.04 -5.67
N ALA A 40 7.71 30.32 -4.36
CA ALA A 40 6.60 30.96 -3.65
C ALA A 40 5.23 30.31 -3.94
N ASN A 41 5.22 29.01 -4.27
CA ASN A 41 4.04 28.28 -4.70
C ASN A 41 3.69 27.13 -3.74
N LEU A 42 3.75 27.45 -2.45
CA LEU A 42 3.49 26.52 -1.36
C LEU A 42 2.06 25.96 -1.42
N LYS A 43 1.06 26.79 -1.78
CA LYS A 43 -0.34 26.38 -1.80
C LYS A 43 -0.61 25.26 -2.81
N GLU A 44 -0.09 25.38 -4.02
CA GLU A 44 -0.28 24.38 -5.08
C GLU A 44 0.53 23.11 -4.78
N THR A 45 1.77 23.25 -4.30
CA THR A 45 2.62 22.09 -4.02
C THR A 45 2.12 21.27 -2.82
N LEU A 46 1.60 21.90 -1.77
CA LEU A 46 1.00 21.15 -0.65
C LEU A 46 -0.25 20.39 -1.09
N SER A 47 -1.07 20.96 -1.99
CA SER A 47 -2.24 20.29 -2.55
C SER A 47 -1.82 19.07 -3.36
N TYR A 48 -0.84 19.24 -4.26
CA TYR A 48 -0.28 18.15 -5.07
C TYR A 48 0.34 17.05 -4.20
N LEU A 49 1.05 17.42 -3.14
CA LEU A 49 1.70 16.46 -2.24
C LEU A 49 0.69 15.65 -1.42
N GLY A 50 -0.47 16.25 -1.09
CA GLY A 50 -1.60 15.55 -0.50
C GLY A 50 -2.23 14.53 -1.46
N GLU A 51 -2.37 14.87 -2.74
CA GLU A 51 -2.84 13.95 -3.78
C GLU A 51 -1.87 12.77 -3.97
N VAL A 52 -0.56 13.05 -4.09
CA VAL A 52 0.48 12.02 -4.21
C VAL A 52 0.46 11.06 -3.02
N TYR A 53 0.32 11.57 -1.80
CA TYR A 53 0.25 10.72 -0.61
C TYR A 53 -1.01 9.85 -0.60
N ASN A 54 -2.15 10.40 -1.00
CA ASN A 54 -3.41 9.65 -1.10
C ASN A 54 -3.32 8.54 -2.16
N ASP A 55 -2.67 8.81 -3.29
CA ASP A 55 -2.43 7.82 -4.35
C ASP A 55 -1.47 6.72 -3.88
N GLU A 56 -0.40 7.09 -3.16
CA GLU A 56 0.54 6.12 -2.60
C GLU A 56 -0.12 5.21 -1.55
N VAL A 57 -1.01 5.76 -0.72
CA VAL A 57 -1.84 4.97 0.21
C VAL A 57 -2.80 4.05 -0.56
N THR A 58 -3.48 4.57 -1.57
CA THR A 58 -4.43 3.78 -2.39
C THR A 58 -3.74 2.62 -3.10
N ASN A 59 -2.58 2.88 -3.71
CA ASN A 59 -1.77 1.87 -4.39
C ASN A 59 -1.27 0.80 -3.42
N GLN A 60 -0.87 1.18 -2.21
CA GLN A 60 -0.48 0.22 -1.17
C GLN A 60 -1.66 -0.68 -0.79
N VAL A 61 -2.85 -0.11 -0.58
CA VAL A 61 -4.06 -0.88 -0.25
C VAL A 61 -4.46 -1.81 -1.40
N GLU A 62 -4.37 -1.35 -2.63
CA GLU A 62 -4.68 -2.15 -3.82
C GLU A 62 -3.69 -3.31 -3.98
N SER A 63 -2.39 -3.07 -3.82
CA SER A 63 -1.36 -4.11 -3.87
C SER A 63 -1.52 -5.16 -2.76
N LEU A 64 -1.87 -4.72 -1.54
CA LEU A 64 -2.21 -5.63 -0.44
C LEU A 64 -3.42 -6.50 -0.78
N THR A 65 -4.44 -5.90 -1.38
CA THR A 65 -5.67 -6.60 -1.81
C THR A 65 -5.41 -7.57 -2.96
N ALA A 66 -4.57 -7.18 -3.94
CA ALA A 66 -4.18 -8.03 -5.06
C ALA A 66 -3.44 -9.30 -4.59
N THR A 67 -2.66 -9.20 -3.51
CA THR A 67 -1.97 -10.36 -2.92
C THR A 67 -2.92 -11.31 -2.18
N ILE A 68 -4.06 -10.81 -1.68
CA ILE A 68 -5.09 -11.63 -1.02
C ILE A 68 -5.85 -12.51 -2.02
N GLU A 69 -6.00 -12.05 -3.27
CA GLU A 69 -6.70 -12.77 -4.33
C GLU A 69 -6.17 -14.21 -4.60
N PRO A 70 -4.87 -14.43 -4.85
CA PRO A 70 -4.34 -15.78 -5.10
C PRO A 70 -4.50 -16.70 -3.89
N VAL A 71 -4.40 -16.19 -2.66
CA VAL A 71 -4.58 -16.97 -1.43
C VAL A 71 -6.00 -17.56 -1.37
N ARG A 72 -7.02 -16.77 -1.75
CA ARG A 72 -8.40 -17.24 -1.82
C ARG A 72 -8.59 -18.35 -2.87
N MET A 73 -7.95 -18.20 -4.04
CA MET A 73 -7.99 -19.19 -5.12
C MET A 73 -7.40 -20.54 -4.69
N VAL A 74 -6.25 -20.53 -4.00
CA VAL A 74 -5.62 -21.75 -3.47
C VAL A 74 -6.53 -22.44 -2.45
N MET A 75 -7.17 -21.69 -1.56
CA MET A 75 -8.07 -22.24 -0.55
C MET A 75 -9.27 -22.95 -1.20
N LEU A 76 -9.96 -22.30 -2.15
CA LEU A 76 -11.06 -22.93 -2.90
C LEU A 76 -10.60 -24.15 -3.70
N GLY A 77 -9.46 -24.05 -4.39
CA GLY A 77 -8.89 -25.15 -5.16
C GLY A 77 -8.57 -26.36 -4.28
N SER A 78 -8.07 -26.14 -3.06
CA SER A 78 -7.77 -27.23 -2.11
C SER A 78 -9.04 -27.96 -1.65
N VAL A 79 -10.12 -27.22 -1.35
CA VAL A 79 -11.40 -27.80 -0.93
C VAL A 79 -12.01 -28.64 -2.05
N VAL A 80 -12.06 -28.09 -3.27
CA VAL A 80 -12.58 -28.80 -4.44
C VAL A 80 -11.72 -30.02 -4.77
N GLY A 81 -10.39 -29.88 -4.75
CA GLY A 81 -9.46 -30.99 -4.99
C GLY A 81 -9.63 -32.13 -3.98
N PHE A 82 -9.81 -31.79 -2.70
CA PHE A 82 -10.06 -32.79 -1.66
C PHE A 82 -11.35 -33.58 -1.89
N ILE A 83 -12.42 -32.91 -2.32
CA ILE A 83 -13.70 -33.56 -2.65
C ILE A 83 -13.53 -34.52 -3.83
N VAL A 84 -12.84 -34.07 -4.90
CA VAL A 84 -12.60 -34.90 -6.09
C VAL A 84 -11.83 -36.16 -5.71
N VAL A 85 -10.73 -36.03 -4.97
CA VAL A 85 -9.92 -37.17 -4.52
C VAL A 85 -10.75 -38.13 -3.66
N SER A 86 -11.58 -37.60 -2.75
CA SER A 86 -12.45 -38.40 -1.87
C SER A 86 -13.48 -39.22 -2.63
N VAL A 87 -13.91 -38.78 -3.82
CA VAL A 87 -14.87 -39.50 -4.67
C VAL A 87 -14.17 -40.42 -5.67
N PHE A 88 -13.04 -40.00 -6.23
CA PHE A 88 -12.34 -40.74 -7.28
C PHE A 88 -11.63 -42.00 -6.76
N LEU A 89 -11.02 -41.93 -5.57
CA LEU A 89 -10.37 -43.07 -4.93
C LEU A 89 -11.33 -44.27 -4.67
N PRO A 90 -12.51 -44.11 -4.05
CA PRO A 90 -13.42 -45.24 -3.86
C PRO A 90 -14.02 -45.74 -5.17
N MET A 91 -14.25 -44.85 -6.14
CA MET A 91 -14.77 -45.25 -7.46
C MET A 91 -13.81 -46.21 -8.17
N THR A 92 -12.52 -45.91 -8.19
CA THR A 92 -11.50 -46.80 -8.79
C THR A 92 -11.37 -48.12 -8.03
N SER A 93 -11.47 -48.08 -6.70
CA SER A 93 -11.44 -49.28 -5.85
C SER A 93 -12.63 -50.20 -6.11
N MET A 94 -13.83 -49.64 -6.29
CA MET A 94 -15.04 -50.41 -6.65
C MET A 94 -14.94 -51.03 -8.04
N MET A 95 -14.36 -50.32 -9.00
CA MET A 95 -14.14 -50.86 -10.35
C MET A 95 -13.19 -52.08 -10.34
N GLN A 96 -12.07 -51.99 -9.62
CA GLN A 96 -11.12 -53.10 -9.49
C GLN A 96 -11.70 -54.31 -8.75
N ALA A 97 -12.59 -54.08 -7.77
CA ALA A 97 -13.25 -55.13 -7.02
C ALA A 97 -14.26 -55.94 -7.86
N LEU A 98 -14.81 -55.34 -8.93
CA LEU A 98 -15.74 -56.01 -9.85
C LEU A 98 -15.04 -56.77 -10.98
N GLU A 99 -13.76 -56.47 -11.23
CA GLU A 99 -12.97 -57.08 -12.30
C GLU A 99 -12.23 -58.35 -11.85
N LYS A 100 -12.32 -58.71 -10.57
CA LYS A 100 -11.84 -59.98 -9.99
C LYS A 100 -12.99 -60.96 -9.78
#